data_AF-A0A087S193-F1
#
_entry.id   AF-A0A087S193-F1
#
_cell.length_a   1.000
_cell.length_b   1.000
_cell.length_c   1.000
_cell.angle_alpha   90.00
_cell.angle_beta   90.00
_cell.angle_gamma   90.00
#
_symmetry.space_group_name_H-M   'P 1'
#
loop_
_entity.id
_entity.type
_entity.pdbx_description
1 polymer ?
#
loop_
_entity_poly.entity_id
_entity_poly.type
_entity_poly.pdbx_seq_one_letter_code
_entity_poly.pdbx_strand_id
1 'polypeptide(L)' 'MKAKFATSCVSCGDKIQPGKEISKNKDEKWVHKHCAEDSEGLP' A
#
# COMPACT_ATOMS: atom_id res chain seq x y z
N MET A 1 -3.13 4.96 -7.04
CA MET A 1 -3.88 6.19 -6.70
C MET A 1 -3.16 6.96 -5.59
N LYS A 2 -3.60 8.16 -5.20
CA LYS A 2 -3.03 8.86 -4.03
C LYS A 2 -3.87 8.64 -2.77
N ALA A 3 -3.21 8.45 -1.63
CA ALA A 3 -3.84 8.34 -0.33
C ALA A 3 -4.57 9.64 0.01
N LYS A 4 -5.80 9.54 0.51
CA LYS A 4 -6.55 10.70 1.03
C LYS A 4 -6.58 10.73 2.56
N PHE A 5 -6.02 9.71 3.20
CA PHE A 5 -6.03 9.49 4.64
C PHE A 5 -4.67 8.93 5.07
N ALA A 6 -4.35 9.09 6.35
CA ALA A 6 -3.21 8.41 6.94
C ALA A 6 -3.61 6.98 7.32
N THR A 7 -2.87 5.98 6.87
CA THR A 7 -3.10 4.56 7.22
C THR A 7 -1.75 3.87 7.41
N SER A 8 -1.73 2.64 7.90
CA SER A 8 -0.52 1.84 8.00
C SER A 8 -0.43 0.88 6.82
N CYS A 9 0.70 0.84 6.14
CA CYS A 9 0.97 -0.11 5.07
C CYS A 9 1.18 -1.50 5.68
N VAL A 10 0.32 -2.46 5.34
CA VAL A 10 0.43 -3.83 5.88
C VAL A 10 1.60 -4.63 5.30
N SER A 11 2.14 -4.26 4.13
CA SER A 11 3.29 -4.96 3.54
C SER A 11 4.62 -4.58 4.18
N CYS A 12 4.86 -3.29 4.43
CA CYS A 12 6.15 -2.81 4.95
C CYS A 12 6.07 -2.32 6.40
N GLY A 13 4.87 -2.27 7.00
CA GLY A 13 4.65 -1.75 8.35
C GLY A 13 4.72 -0.22 8.47
N ASP A 14 5.08 0.47 7.39
CA ASP A 14 5.33 1.91 7.39
C ASP A 14 4.04 2.73 7.26
N LYS A 15 4.05 3.99 7.67
CA LYS A 15 2.84 4.83 7.65
C LYS A 15 2.63 5.45 6.28
N ILE A 16 1.49 5.13 5.67
CA ILE A 16 0.96 5.81 4.50
C ILE A 16 0.45 7.18 4.93
N GLN A 17 1.03 8.23 4.37
CA GLN A 17 0.54 9.59 4.54
C GLN A 17 -0.40 10.01 3.39
N PRO A 18 -1.40 10.87 3.64
CA PRO A 18 -2.21 11.44 2.58
C PRO A 18 -1.32 12.17 1.55
N GLY A 19 -1.62 11.98 0.26
CA GLY A 19 -0.86 12.52 -0.87
C GLY A 19 0.21 11.59 -1.45
N LYS A 20 0.61 10.53 -0.72
CA LYS A 20 1.52 9.47 -1.20
C LYS A 20 0.79 8.49 -2.12
N GLU A 21 1.53 7.84 -3.02
CA GLU A 21 0.97 6.80 -3.90
C GLU A 21 0.70 5.51 -3.14
N ILE A 22 -0.55 5.02 -3.27
CA ILE A 22 -1.03 3.78 -2.68
C ILE A 22 -1.77 2.92 -3.70
N SER A 23 -1.84 1.63 -3.39
CA SER A 23 -2.62 0.60 -4.07
C SER A 23 -3.35 -0.26 -3.06
N LYS A 24 -4.42 -0.93 -3.50
CA LYS A 24 -5.03 -2.02 -2.74
C LYS A 24 -4.27 -3.32 -3.05
N ASN A 25 -3.98 -4.11 -2.02
CA ASN A 25 -3.52 -5.49 -2.18
C ASN A 25 -4.70 -6.47 -2.35
N LYS A 26 -4.41 -7.78 -2.44
CA LYS A 26 -5.41 -8.87 -2.54
C LYS A 26 -6.42 -8.91 -1.38
N ASP A 27 -6.01 -8.47 -0.20
CA ASP A 27 -6.84 -8.35 1.01
C ASP A 27 -7.66 -7.04 1.07
N GLU A 28 -7.72 -6.31 -0.05
CA GLU A 28 -8.34 -4.99 -0.16
C GLU A 28 -7.77 -3.93 0.79
N LYS A 29 -6.58 -4.17 1.35
CA LYS A 29 -5.90 -3.26 2.26
C LYS A 29 -5.02 -2.30 1.48
N TRP A 30 -4.98 -1.07 1.97
CA TRP A 30 -4.16 -0.02 1.41
C TRP A 30 -2.70 -0.23 1.77
N VAL A 31 -1.88 -0.35 0.75
CA VAL A 31 -0.43 -0.47 0.83
C VAL A 31 0.21 0.58 -0.08
N HIS A 32 1.50 0.86 0.09
CA HIS A 32 2.22 1.68 -0.89
C HIS A 32 2.12 1.05 -2.27
N LYS A 33 2.11 1.87 -3.33
CA LYS A 33 2.05 1.37 -4.70
C LYS A 33 3.17 0.36 -5.00
N HIS A 34 4.41 0.68 -4.60
CA HIS A 34 5.54 -0.24 -4.66
C HIS A 34 5.31 -1.54 -3.87
N CYS A 35 4.70 -1.46 -2.69
CA CYS A 35 4.43 -2.64 -1.87
C CYS A 35 3.30 -3.51 -2.41
N ALA A 36 2.36 -2.96 -3.18
CA ALA A 36 1.36 -3.75 -3.88
C ALA A 36 1.98 -4.56 -5.02
N GLU A 37 2.96 -3.98 -5.73
CA GLU A 37 3.67 -4.67 -6.81
C GLU A 37 4.59 -5.78 -6.27
N ASP A 38 5.23 -5.56 -5.12
CA ASP A 38 6.10 -6.55 -4.46
C ASP A 38 5.32 -7.78 -3.95
N SER A 39 4.06 -7.58 -3.53
CA SER A 39 3.22 -8.66 -2.99
C SER A 39 2.63 -9.59 -4.07
N GLU A 40 2.75 -9.23 -5.36
CA GLU A 40 2.26 -10.02 -6.51
C GLU A 40 3.35 -10.90 -7.12
N GLY A 41 4.57 -10.89 -6.56
CA GLY A 41 5.72 -11.58 -7.14
C GLY A 41 6.45 -12.44 -6.13
N LEU A 42 5.93 -13.63 -5.82
CA LEU A 42 6.72 -14.83 -5.56
C LEU A 42 5.83 -16.08 -5.77
N PRO A 43 6.24 -17.03 -6.64
CA PRO A 43 5.56 -18.31 -6.88
C PRO A 43 5.69 -19.30 -5.72
#